data_AF-A0A8X6T6M3-F1
#
_entry.id   AF-A0A8X6T6M3-F1
#
_cell.length_a   1.000
_cell.length_b   1.000
_cell.length_c   1.000
_cell.angle_alpha   90.00
_cell.angle_beta   90.00
_cell.angle_gamma   90.00
#
_symmetry.space_group_name_H-M   'P 1'
#
loop_
_entity.id
_entity.type
_entity.pdbx_description
1 polymer ?
#
loop_
_entity_poly.entity_id
_entity_poly.type
_entity_poly.pdbx_seq_one_letter_code
_entity_poly.pdbx_strand_id
1 'polypeptide(L)'
;MFFHKFCIYADIESLTEKVFSAEPSNDKSFSLQTEIHKPVAYSVLLIDDNKNIVYHKFYCGLDVISNLVLSLQNISKAVLKFMERNVPINENEIISQNKCHLCGKFFSKGNVSVRNHDHFTGKLLGKASQGCNLNYKVTQFLPVIMHNLSGYDSHLILKEISSDLAKRMKIIPVNSQKLP
;
A
#
# COMPACT_ATOMS: atom_id res chain seq x y z
N MET A 1 16.28 1.10 -4.33
CA MET A 1 15.44 0.26 -3.46
C MET A 1 14.44 1.18 -2.79
N PHE A 2 13.14 0.96 -2.99
CA PHE A 2 12.11 1.78 -2.38
C PHE A 2 11.91 1.33 -0.94
N PHE A 3 11.98 2.27 0.00
CA PHE A 3 11.74 2.00 1.41
C PHE A 3 10.38 2.59 1.81
N HIS A 4 9.46 1.69 2.17
CA HIS A 4 8.13 2.04 2.68
C HIS A 4 8.11 1.92 4.20
N LYS A 5 7.93 3.06 4.88
CA LYS A 5 7.82 3.10 6.35
C LYS A 5 6.54 2.42 6.86
N PHE A 6 5.48 2.52 6.07
CA PHE A 6 4.18 1.95 6.37
C PHE A 6 3.64 1.24 5.13
N CYS A 7 2.85 0.20 5.35
CA CYS A 7 2.05 -0.46 4.33
C CYS A 7 0.70 -0.86 4.89
N ILE A 8 -0.31 -0.87 4.04
CA ILE A 8 -1.63 -1.39 4.38
C ILE A 8 -1.77 -2.79 3.77
N TYR A 9 -2.24 -3.74 4.57
CA TYR A 9 -2.82 -4.99 4.09
C TYR A 9 -4.33 -4.90 4.24
N ALA A 10 -5.06 -5.25 3.19
CA ALA A 10 -6.51 -5.24 3.21
C ALA A 10 -7.06 -6.52 2.58
N ASP A 11 -8.20 -6.95 3.09
CA ASP A 11 -8.89 -8.14 2.63
C ASP A 11 -10.41 -7.93 2.64
N ILE A 12 -11.12 -8.50 1.67
CA ILE A 12 -12.58 -8.41 1.51
C ILE A 12 -13.18 -9.80 1.57
N GLU A 13 -14.14 -9.98 2.47
CA GLU A 13 -14.93 -11.20 2.57
C GLU A 13 -16.26 -11.03 1.84
N SER A 14 -16.64 -12.03 1.04
CA SER A 14 -17.88 -12.02 0.27
C SER A 14 -18.69 -13.30 0.52
N LEU A 15 -20.02 -13.17 0.52
CA LEU A 15 -20.92 -14.32 0.43
C LEU A 15 -21.34 -14.56 -1.01
N THR A 16 -21.62 -15.81 -1.34
CA THR A 16 -22.14 -16.19 -2.64
C THR A 16 -23.65 -16.40 -2.56
N GLU A 17 -24.41 -15.58 -3.28
CA GLU A 17 -25.86 -15.69 -3.37
C GLU A 17 -26.24 -16.31 -4.72
N LYS A 18 -27.12 -17.31 -4.72
CA LYS A 18 -27.63 -17.91 -5.96
C LYS A 18 -28.54 -16.93 -6.68
N VAL A 19 -28.35 -16.78 -7.98
CA VAL A 19 -29.24 -16.04 -8.87
C VAL A 19 -29.94 -17.00 -9.81
N PHE A 20 -31.26 -16.82 -9.93
CA PHE A 20 -32.06 -17.50 -10.93
C PHE A 20 -32.14 -16.61 -12.17
N SER A 21 -31.51 -17.03 -13.25
CA SER A 21 -31.64 -16.41 -14.57
C SER A 21 -32.57 -17.25 -15.45
N ALA A 22 -33.32 -16.59 -16.34
CA ALA A 22 -34.23 -17.27 -17.28
C ALA A 22 -33.44 -18.19 -18.22
N GLU A 23 -34.03 -19.33 -18.58
CA GLU A 23 -33.41 -20.28 -19.50
C GLU A 23 -33.11 -19.60 -20.86
N PRO A 24 -31.86 -19.61 -21.30
CA PRO A 24 -31.46 -18.98 -22.55
C PRO A 24 -31.77 -19.84 -23.78
N SER A 25 -31.89 -19.19 -24.94
CA SER A 25 -32.20 -19.80 -26.24
C SER A 25 -31.11 -20.78 -26.70
N ASN A 26 -31.53 -21.93 -27.27
CA ASN A 26 -30.63 -22.96 -27.82
C ASN A 26 -29.82 -22.52 -29.06
N ASP A 27 -30.10 -21.36 -29.65
CA ASP A 27 -29.52 -20.95 -30.93
C ASP A 27 -28.18 -20.20 -30.80
N LYS A 28 -27.74 -19.88 -29.58
CA LYS A 28 -26.47 -19.18 -29.32
C LYS A 28 -25.79 -19.72 -28.08
N SER A 29 -24.45 -19.69 -28.06
CA SER A 29 -23.70 -19.86 -26.83
C SER A 29 -23.99 -18.70 -25.86
N PHE A 30 -24.36 -19.06 -24.63
CA PHE A 30 -24.66 -18.11 -23.56
C PHE A 30 -23.83 -18.47 -22.32
N SER A 31 -23.63 -17.50 -21.43
CA SER A 31 -23.10 -17.72 -20.09
C SER A 31 -24.21 -17.47 -19.09
N LEU A 32 -24.49 -18.46 -18.24
CA LEU A 32 -25.52 -18.34 -17.20
C LEU A 32 -24.83 -17.90 -15.90
N GLN A 33 -25.15 -16.71 -15.41
CA GLN A 33 -24.72 -16.31 -14.07
C GLN A 33 -25.62 -17.00 -13.05
N THR A 34 -25.07 -18.03 -12.40
CA THR A 34 -25.76 -18.81 -11.36
C THR A 34 -25.58 -18.23 -9.97
N GLU A 35 -24.51 -17.45 -9.77
CA GLU A 35 -24.09 -16.94 -8.48
C GLU A 35 -23.57 -15.50 -8.59
N ILE A 36 -23.92 -14.67 -7.61
CA ILE A 36 -23.38 -13.32 -7.42
C ILE A 36 -22.63 -13.32 -6.10
N HIS A 37 -21.42 -12.77 -6.14
CA HIS A 37 -20.70 -12.52 -4.92
C HIS A 37 -21.03 -11.14 -4.36
N LYS A 38 -21.41 -11.12 -3.09
CA LYS A 38 -21.78 -9.92 -2.35
C LYS A 38 -20.77 -9.68 -1.24
N PRO A 39 -20.02 -8.56 -1.27
CA PRO A 39 -19.13 -8.18 -0.18
C PRO A 39 -19.91 -8.03 1.11
N VAL A 40 -19.42 -8.64 2.20
CA VAL A 40 -20.07 -8.59 3.52
C VAL A 40 -19.18 -8.01 4.60
N ALA A 41 -17.85 -8.13 4.45
CA ALA A 41 -16.91 -7.58 5.40
C ALA A 41 -15.57 -7.22 4.76
N TYR A 42 -14.78 -6.43 5.47
CA TYR A 42 -13.36 -6.24 5.16
C TYR A 42 -12.53 -6.15 6.45
N SER A 43 -11.24 -6.42 6.31
CA SER A 43 -10.23 -6.14 7.33
C SER A 43 -9.11 -5.30 6.72
N VAL A 44 -8.61 -4.31 7.47
CA VAL A 44 -7.52 -3.41 7.10
C VAL A 44 -6.51 -3.37 8.23
N LEU A 45 -5.25 -3.64 7.91
CA LEU A 45 -4.10 -3.58 8.82
C LEU A 45 -3.09 -2.57 8.29
N LEU A 46 -2.75 -1.57 9.10
CA LEU A 46 -1.59 -0.70 8.87
C LEU A 46 -0.41 -1.29 9.63
N ILE A 47 0.67 -1.60 8.91
CA ILE A 47 1.87 -2.21 9.46
C ILE A 47 3.06 -1.27 9.25
N ASP A 48 3.92 -1.13 10.25
CA ASP A 48 5.18 -0.38 10.16
C ASP A 48 6.33 -1.22 9.59
N ASP A 49 7.48 -0.59 9.39
CA ASP A 49 8.72 -1.22 8.92
C ASP A 49 9.30 -2.27 9.90
N ASN A 50 8.86 -2.26 11.16
CA ASN A 50 9.21 -3.24 12.18
C ASN A 50 8.19 -4.39 12.27
N LYS A 51 7.22 -4.46 11.35
CA LYS A 51 6.13 -5.46 11.31
C LYS A 51 5.14 -5.36 12.47
N ASN A 52 5.08 -4.23 13.16
CA ASN A 52 4.07 -3.98 14.17
C ASN A 52 2.77 -3.53 13.52
N ILE A 53 1.64 -3.99 14.08
CA ILE A 53 0.32 -3.49 13.71
C ILE A 53 0.13 -2.13 14.38
N VAL A 54 0.10 -1.08 13.58
CA VAL A 54 -0.10 0.32 14.01
C VAL A 54 -1.58 0.64 14.12
N TYR A 55 -2.38 0.07 13.22
CA TYR A 55 -3.82 0.28 13.18
C TYR A 55 -4.50 -0.96 12.59
N HIS A 56 -5.65 -1.32 13.15
CA HIS A 56 -6.52 -2.36 12.62
C HIS A 56 -7.95 -1.83 12.54
N LYS A 57 -8.62 -2.11 11.43
CA LYS A 57 -10.04 -1.89 11.27
C LYS A 57 -10.68 -3.12 10.66
N PHE A 58 -11.75 -3.58 11.29
CA PHE A 58 -12.67 -4.55 10.74
C PHE A 58 -14.03 -3.88 10.53
N TYR A 59 -14.72 -4.26 9.46
CA TYR A 59 -16.07 -3.79 9.18
C TYR A 59 -16.89 -4.91 8.56
N CYS A 60 -18.16 -5.03 8.97
CA CYS A 60 -19.14 -5.93 8.39
C CYS A 60 -20.46 -5.16 8.25
N GLY A 61 -21.06 -5.16 7.06
CA GLY A 61 -22.21 -4.32 6.77
C GLY A 61 -22.69 -4.42 5.32
N LEU A 62 -23.56 -3.49 4.91
CA LEU A 62 -24.14 -3.46 3.56
C LEU A 62 -23.33 -2.64 2.56
N ASP A 63 -22.57 -1.66 3.05
CA ASP A 63 -21.81 -0.66 2.28
C ASP A 63 -20.29 -0.94 2.33
N VAL A 64 -19.91 -2.23 2.35
CA VAL A 64 -18.54 -2.71 2.59
C VAL A 64 -17.51 -2.01 1.71
N ILE A 65 -17.75 -1.95 0.40
CA ILE A 65 -16.80 -1.40 -0.57
C ILE A 65 -16.67 0.12 -0.41
N SER A 66 -17.79 0.84 -0.32
CA SER A 66 -17.76 2.30 -0.12
C SER A 66 -17.08 2.67 1.20
N ASN A 67 -17.37 1.92 2.27
CA ASN A 67 -16.75 2.10 3.58
C ASN A 67 -15.25 1.78 3.57
N LEU A 68 -14.84 0.72 2.85
CA LEU A 68 -13.43 0.37 2.65
C LEU A 68 -12.68 1.50 1.94
N VAL A 69 -13.19 1.97 0.80
CA VAL A 69 -12.56 3.04 0.01
C VAL A 69 -12.40 4.31 0.86
N LEU A 70 -13.45 4.71 1.58
CA LEU A 70 -13.41 5.87 2.47
C LEU A 70 -12.39 5.69 3.59
N SER A 71 -12.32 4.50 4.18
CA SER A 71 -11.38 4.17 5.24
C SER A 71 -9.94 4.22 4.75
N LEU A 72 -9.64 3.61 3.60
CA LEU A 72 -8.32 3.68 2.97
C LEU A 72 -7.91 5.11 2.66
N GLN A 73 -8.83 5.96 2.18
CA GLN A 73 -8.56 7.37 1.93
C GLN A 73 -8.20 8.13 3.21
N ASN A 74 -8.97 7.91 4.29
CA ASN A 74 -8.73 8.58 5.57
C ASN A 74 -7.41 8.14 6.21
N ILE A 75 -7.13 6.84 6.21
CA ILE A 75 -5.85 6.29 6.69
C ILE A 75 -4.69 6.86 5.86
N SER A 76 -4.81 6.83 4.52
CA SER A 76 -3.77 7.34 3.63
C SER A 76 -3.48 8.82 3.86
N LYS A 77 -4.52 9.66 4.01
CA LYS A 77 -4.34 11.09 4.32
C LYS A 77 -3.61 11.29 5.65
N ALA A 78 -4.01 10.57 6.69
CA ALA A 78 -3.40 10.69 8.01
C ALA A 78 -1.93 10.25 8.01
N VAL A 79 -1.64 9.12 7.37
CA VAL A 79 -0.27 8.56 7.30
C VAL A 79 0.62 9.43 6.42
N LEU A 80 0.17 9.86 5.24
CA LEU A 80 0.98 10.72 4.37
C LEU A 80 1.29 12.07 5.04
N LYS A 81 0.31 12.69 5.69
CA LYS A 81 0.53 13.92 6.49
C LYS A 81 1.51 13.69 7.65
N PHE A 82 1.50 12.51 8.25
CA PHE A 82 2.49 12.14 9.26
C PHE A 82 3.89 12.00 8.64
N MET A 83 3.99 11.43 7.43
CA MET A 83 5.25 11.23 6.70
C MET A 83 5.87 12.51 6.13
N GLU A 84 5.10 13.58 5.98
CA GLU A 84 5.60 14.90 5.52
C GLU A 84 6.35 15.68 6.62
N ARG A 85 6.35 15.20 7.87
CA ARG A 85 7.02 15.90 8.98
C ARG A 85 8.53 15.82 8.82
N ASN A 86 9.19 16.96 8.99
CA ASN A 86 10.64 17.03 9.09
C ASN A 86 11.04 16.97 10.57
N VAL A 87 11.63 15.86 10.99
CA VAL A 87 12.22 15.74 12.33
C VAL A 87 13.72 16.08 12.22
N PRO A 88 14.22 17.06 13.00
CA PRO A 88 15.64 17.38 12.98
C PRO A 88 16.47 16.21 13.51
N ILE A 89 17.71 16.13 13.02
CA ILE A 89 18.69 15.17 13.50
C ILE A 89 19.01 15.40 14.98
N ASN A 90 19.13 14.33 15.76
CA ASN A 90 19.65 14.41 17.12
C ASN A 90 21.17 14.64 17.10
N GLU A 91 21.60 15.87 17.41
CA GLU A 91 23.02 16.26 17.34
C GLU A 91 23.90 15.62 18.41
N ASN A 92 23.31 15.12 19.49
CA ASN A 92 24.05 14.53 20.62
C ASN A 92 24.55 13.10 20.34
N GLU A 93 24.11 12.46 19.26
CA GLU A 93 24.51 11.09 18.91
C GLU A 93 25.86 11.04 18.19
N ILE A 94 26.84 10.41 18.84
CA ILE A 94 28.19 10.22 18.28
C ILE A 94 28.27 8.83 17.64
N ILE A 95 28.66 8.77 16.37
CA ILE A 95 28.92 7.51 15.65
C ILE A 95 30.37 7.43 15.18
N SER A 96 31.07 6.44 15.72
CA SER A 96 32.42 6.03 15.29
C SER A 96 32.33 4.82 14.37
N GLN A 97 31.95 5.04 13.11
CA GLN A 97 31.95 4.00 12.07
C GLN A 97 32.85 4.44 10.90
N ASN A 98 33.64 3.52 10.34
CA ASN A 98 34.49 3.79 9.16
C ASN A 98 33.96 3.18 7.85
N LYS A 99 32.76 2.57 7.92
CA LYS A 99 32.02 2.01 6.79
C LYS A 99 30.69 2.71 6.63
N CYS A 100 30.20 2.78 5.39
CA CYS A 100 28.85 3.17 5.07
C CYS A 100 27.87 2.10 5.58
N HIS A 101 26.90 2.48 6.41
CA HIS A 101 25.91 1.52 6.92
C HIS A 101 24.95 1.01 5.83
N LEU A 102 24.71 1.80 4.78
CA LEU A 102 23.80 1.45 3.68
C LEU A 102 24.40 0.43 2.70
N CYS A 103 25.71 0.49 2.42
CA CYS A 103 26.36 -0.36 1.42
C CYS A 103 27.51 -1.22 1.95
N GLY A 104 27.86 -1.08 3.22
CA GLY A 104 28.93 -1.83 3.89
C GLY A 104 30.37 -1.47 3.49
N LYS A 105 30.57 -0.59 2.50
CA LYS A 105 31.91 -0.22 2.00
C LYS A 105 32.61 0.77 2.93
N PHE A 106 33.93 0.65 3.06
CA PHE A 106 34.76 1.61 3.80
C PHE A 106 34.74 2.99 3.11
N PHE A 107 34.86 4.05 3.92
CA PHE A 107 35.07 5.40 3.37
C PHE A 107 36.49 5.49 2.78
N SER A 108 36.57 5.76 1.48
CA SER A 108 37.83 6.01 0.78
C SER A 108 38.16 7.50 0.76
N LYS A 109 39.44 7.85 0.54
CA LYS A 109 39.84 9.24 0.25
C LYS A 109 39.01 9.75 -0.95
N GLY A 110 38.27 10.84 -0.75
CA GLY A 110 37.38 11.44 -1.74
C GLY A 110 35.88 11.14 -1.57
N ASN A 111 35.49 10.15 -0.77
CA ASN A 111 34.08 9.89 -0.45
C ASN A 111 33.69 10.59 0.85
N VAL A 112 32.93 11.69 0.74
CA VAL A 112 32.40 12.42 1.89
C VAL A 112 31.44 11.52 2.68
N SER A 113 31.75 11.30 3.96
CA SER A 113 30.84 10.64 4.89
C SER A 113 29.83 11.65 5.43
N VAL A 114 28.54 11.32 5.35
CA VAL A 114 27.43 12.11 5.89
C VAL A 114 26.71 11.35 6.99
N ARG A 115 26.04 12.09 7.88
CA ARG A 115 25.18 11.53 8.93
C ARG A 115 23.81 11.20 8.33
N ASN A 116 23.47 9.92 8.29
CA ASN A 116 22.15 9.47 7.87
C ASN A 116 21.30 9.21 9.12
N HIS A 117 20.10 9.76 9.17
CA HIS A 117 19.18 9.66 10.30
C HIS A 117 17.81 9.21 9.82
N ASP A 118 17.01 8.71 10.75
CA ASP A 118 15.61 8.40 10.52
C ASP A 118 14.80 9.71 10.52
N HIS A 119 14.17 10.04 9.39
CA HIS A 119 13.36 11.25 9.24
C HIS A 119 12.10 11.28 10.12
N PHE A 120 11.72 10.16 10.74
CA PHE A 120 10.54 10.06 11.61
C PHE A 120 10.88 10.19 13.10
N THR A 121 12.07 9.73 13.50
CA THR A 121 12.49 9.72 14.92
C THR A 121 13.64 10.68 15.22
N GLY A 122 14.31 11.20 14.20
CA GLY A 122 15.51 12.03 14.33
C GLY A 122 16.77 11.24 14.75
N LYS A 123 16.63 9.94 15.04
CA LYS A 123 17.71 9.07 15.50
C LYS A 123 18.73 8.84 14.40
N LEU A 124 20.00 8.87 14.78
CA LEU A 124 21.10 8.61 13.87
C LEU A 124 21.15 7.10 13.56
N LEU A 125 21.10 6.75 12.28
CA LEU A 125 21.16 5.36 11.83
C LEU A 125 22.61 4.92 11.59
N GLY A 126 23.48 5.85 11.20
CA GLY A 126 24.86 5.55 10.88
C GLY A 126 25.52 6.61 10.02
N LYS A 127 26.81 6.38 9.69
CA LYS A 127 27.47 7.14 8.62
C LYS A 127 27.15 6.50 7.28
N ALA A 128 26.78 7.32 6.31
CA ALA A 128 26.57 6.90 4.93
C ALA A 128 27.54 7.65 4.00
N SER A 129 27.87 7.10 2.85
CA SER A 129 28.50 7.91 1.80
C SER A 129 27.46 8.87 1.24
N GLN A 130 27.89 10.07 0.82
CA GLN A 130 27.00 11.08 0.25
C GLN A 130 26.12 10.51 -0.88
N GLY A 131 26.71 9.74 -1.80
CA GLY A 131 25.98 9.09 -2.88
C GLY A 131 24.94 8.07 -2.41
N CYS A 132 25.25 7.26 -1.39
CA CYS A 132 24.26 6.33 -0.83
C CYS A 132 23.13 7.09 -0.13
N ASN A 133 23.43 8.14 0.63
CA ASN A 133 22.45 8.96 1.33
C ASN A 133 21.48 9.65 0.36
N LEU A 134 21.99 10.28 -0.71
CA LEU A 134 21.16 10.94 -1.73
C LEU A 134 20.23 9.97 -2.47
N ASN A 135 20.67 8.71 -2.64
CA ASN A 135 19.89 7.66 -3.28
C ASN A 135 18.93 6.96 -2.32
N TYR A 136 19.11 7.12 -1.00
CA TYR A 136 18.23 6.56 0.02
C TYR A 136 17.01 7.47 0.20
N LYS A 137 16.03 7.29 -0.68
CA LYS A 137 14.80 8.08 -0.69
C LYS A 137 13.67 7.33 0.01
N VAL A 138 13.07 7.97 1.01
CA VAL A 138 11.79 7.53 1.57
C VAL A 138 10.71 7.75 0.52
N THR A 139 9.89 6.74 0.26
CA THR A 139 8.78 6.86 -0.70
C THR A 139 7.67 7.72 -0.13
N GLN A 140 7.10 8.60 -0.96
CA GLN A 140 5.97 9.47 -0.59
C GLN A 140 4.60 8.90 -0.99
N PHE A 141 4.46 7.58 -1.07
CA PHE A 141 3.17 6.93 -1.25
C PHE A 141 3.00 5.77 -0.28
N LEU A 142 1.75 5.51 0.10
CA LEU A 142 1.36 4.43 0.99
C LEU A 142 0.87 3.24 0.17
N PRO A 143 1.60 2.11 0.14
CA PRO A 143 1.15 0.93 -0.57
C PRO A 143 -0.04 0.28 0.16
N VAL A 144 -1.05 -0.13 -0.62
CA VAL A 144 -2.15 -0.97 -0.18
C VAL A 144 -2.02 -2.30 -0.90
N ILE A 145 -1.89 -3.38 -0.14
CA ILE A 145 -1.69 -4.74 -0.61
C ILE A 145 -2.95 -5.52 -0.29
N MET A 146 -3.51 -6.17 -1.30
CA MET A 146 -4.70 -7.01 -1.16
C MET A 146 -4.45 -8.37 -1.80
N HIS A 147 -5.03 -9.42 -1.22
CA HIS A 147 -4.64 -10.80 -1.54
C HIS A 147 -4.98 -11.23 -2.98
N ASN A 148 -5.95 -10.57 -3.64
CA ASN A 148 -6.49 -10.98 -4.93
C ASN A 148 -7.03 -9.78 -5.72
N LEU A 149 -6.38 -8.61 -5.56
CA LEU A 149 -6.78 -7.39 -6.25
C LEU A 149 -6.78 -7.57 -7.77
N SER A 150 -5.70 -8.13 -8.32
CA SER A 150 -5.57 -8.32 -9.78
C SER A 150 -6.51 -9.38 -10.36
N GLY A 151 -7.19 -10.14 -9.51
CA GLY A 151 -8.22 -11.09 -9.89
C GLY A 151 -9.59 -10.58 -9.46
N TYR A 152 -10.12 -11.17 -8.41
CA TYR A 152 -11.51 -11.05 -8.01
C TYR A 152 -11.86 -9.70 -7.34
N ASP A 153 -11.03 -9.22 -6.41
CA ASP A 153 -11.41 -8.07 -5.55
C ASP A 153 -11.50 -6.76 -6.32
N SER A 154 -10.70 -6.59 -7.39
CA SER A 154 -10.76 -5.36 -8.19
C SER A 154 -12.13 -5.16 -8.82
N HIS A 155 -12.83 -6.23 -9.22
CA HIS A 155 -14.17 -6.13 -9.79
C HIS A 155 -15.17 -5.56 -8.79
N LEU A 156 -15.07 -5.95 -7.52
CA LEU A 156 -15.92 -5.43 -6.46
C LEU A 156 -15.64 -3.95 -6.22
N ILE A 157 -14.37 -3.56 -6.19
CA ILE A 157 -13.96 -2.17 -5.97
C ILE A 157 -14.38 -1.29 -7.15
N LEU A 158 -14.03 -1.67 -8.39
CA LEU A 158 -14.25 -0.87 -9.59
C LEU A 158 -15.73 -0.62 -9.89
N LYS A 159 -16.63 -1.52 -9.50
CA LYS A 159 -18.08 -1.33 -9.65
C LYS A 159 -18.64 -0.21 -8.76
N GLU A 160 -18.03 0.01 -7.60
CA GLU A 160 -18.54 0.89 -6.56
C GLU A 160 -17.70 2.18 -6.40
N ILE A 161 -16.59 2.32 -7.13
CA ILE A 161 -15.83 3.58 -7.09
C ILE A 161 -16.61 4.70 -7.78
N SER A 162 -16.54 5.91 -7.23
CA SER A 162 -17.08 7.08 -7.91
C SER A 162 -16.31 7.39 -9.20
N SER A 163 -17.00 7.95 -10.19
CA SER A 163 -16.41 8.36 -11.47
C SER A 163 -15.23 9.33 -11.29
N ASP A 164 -15.28 10.21 -10.28
CA ASP A 164 -14.20 11.14 -9.96
C ASP A 164 -12.98 10.46 -9.33
N LEU A 165 -13.17 9.36 -8.59
CA LEU A 165 -12.05 8.54 -8.13
C LEU A 165 -11.45 7.75 -9.29
N ALA A 166 -12.29 7.17 -10.15
CA ALA A 166 -11.88 6.42 -11.34
C ALA A 166 -10.97 7.25 -12.25
N LYS A 167 -11.32 8.51 -12.51
CA LYS A 167 -10.49 9.45 -13.31
C LYS A 167 -9.09 9.70 -12.76
N ARG A 168 -8.89 9.53 -11.45
CA ARG A 168 -7.61 9.72 -10.77
C ARG A 168 -6.81 8.43 -10.62
N MET A 169 -7.41 7.28 -10.93
CA MET A 169 -6.74 5.99 -10.84
C MET A 169 -5.86 5.77 -12.08
N LYS A 170 -4.57 5.53 -11.85
CA LYS A 170 -3.67 5.02 -12.87
C LYS A 170 -3.56 3.51 -12.72
N ILE A 171 -4.22 2.78 -13.62
CA ILE A 171 -4.17 1.32 -13.63
C ILE A 171 -2.98 0.89 -14.50
N ILE A 172 -2.15 -0.02 -13.96
CA ILE A 172 -1.03 -0.62 -14.69
C ILE A 172 -1.40 -2.09 -14.93
N PRO A 173 -1.92 -2.44 -16.12
CA PRO A 173 -2.31 -3.81 -16.41
C PRO A 173 -1.08 -4.71 -16.49
N VAL A 174 -1.17 -5.91 -15.91
CA VAL A 174 -0.08 -6.90 -15.91
C VAL A 174 -0.13 -7.79 -17.15
N ASN A 175 -1.33 -7.98 -17.73
CA ASN A 175 -1.55 -8.66 -19.00
C ASN A 175 -2.87 -8.18 -19.65
N SER A 176 -3.04 -8.45 -20.94
CA SER A 176 -4.21 -8.03 -21.74
C SER A 176 -5.51 -8.77 -21.39
N GLN A 177 -5.48 -9.73 -20.47
CA GLN A 177 -6.63 -10.58 -20.13
C GLN A 177 -7.34 -10.16 -18.85
N LYS A 178 -6.71 -9.33 -18.01
CA LYS A 178 -7.26 -8.95 -16.71
C LYS A 178 -7.53 -7.47 -16.63
N LEU A 179 -8.58 -7.07 -17.36
CA LEU A 179 -9.49 -5.96 -17.08
C LEU A 179 -10.72 -6.11 -18.02
N PRO A 180 -11.73 -6.90 -17.63
CA PRO A 180 -13.10 -6.75 -18.14
C PRO A 180 -13.78 -5.49 -17.59
#